data_AF-A0A2S2N7U4-F1
#
_entry.id   AF-A0A2S2N7U4-F1
#
_cell.length_a   1.000
_cell.length_b   1.000
_cell.length_c   1.000
_cell.angle_alpha   90.00
_cell.angle_beta   90.00
_cell.angle_gamma   90.00
#
_symmetry.space_group_name_H-M   'P 1'
#
loop_
_entity.id
_entity.type
_entity.pdbx_description
1 polymer ?
#
loop_
_entity_poly.entity_id
_entity_poly.type
_entity_poly.pdbx_seq_one_letter_code
_entity_poly.pdbx_strand_id
1 'polypeptide(L)'
;MEMMDKLQFEFSAKPSSDGKSNVLCITSITTQDDKTFNFPVELQPAILHKEIEKTEVFKKVKNAIKKRYQTRKVWINMTQEIQDTYIDDNGNMQFGDYILEERTETKELE
;
A
#
# COMPACT_ATOMS: atom_id res chain seq x y z
N MET A 1 9.35 1.53 -22.04
CA MET A 1 9.03 1.21 -20.64
C MET A 1 7.55 0.91 -20.61
N GLU A 2 7.14 -0.29 -20.22
CA GLU A 2 5.71 -0.55 -19.99
C GLU A 2 5.24 0.41 -18.90
N MET A 3 4.19 1.18 -19.17
CA MET A 3 3.61 2.05 -18.16
C MET A 3 2.75 1.15 -17.26
N MET A 4 3.02 1.17 -15.94
CA MET A 4 2.10 0.57 -14.98
C MET A 4 0.84 1.43 -14.95
N ASP A 5 -0.30 0.85 -15.32
CA ASP A 5 -1.57 1.59 -15.40
C ASP A 5 -2.26 1.64 -14.03
N LYS A 6 -1.94 0.69 -13.15
CA LYS A 6 -2.54 0.54 -11.82
C LYS A 6 -1.64 -0.22 -10.86
N LEU A 7 -1.80 0.07 -9.58
CA LEU A 7 -1.18 -0.65 -8.47
C LEU A 7 -2.25 -1.23 -7.56
N GLN A 8 -2.01 -2.40 -7.00
CA GLN A 8 -2.88 -2.99 -5.99
C GLN A 8 -2.37 -2.63 -4.59
N PHE A 9 -3.19 -1.94 -3.81
CA PHE A 9 -2.85 -1.56 -2.44
C PHE A 9 -3.53 -2.52 -1.46
N GLU A 10 -2.76 -3.06 -0.51
CA GLU A 10 -3.31 -3.82 0.62
C GLU A 10 -3.50 -2.90 1.82
N PHE A 11 -4.74 -2.83 2.31
CA PHE A 11 -5.12 -2.07 3.49
C PHE A 11 -5.38 -3.01 4.66
N SER A 12 -5.03 -2.59 5.88
CA SER A 12 -5.29 -3.32 7.12
C SER A 12 -5.62 -2.36 8.26
N ALA A 13 -6.60 -2.71 9.10
CA ALA A 13 -6.79 -2.01 10.39
C ALA A 13 -5.87 -2.58 11.46
N LYS A 14 -4.88 -1.80 11.90
CA LYS A 14 -3.92 -2.17 12.94
C LYS A 14 -4.20 -1.45 14.26
N PRO A 15 -3.85 -2.03 15.42
CA PRO A 15 -3.86 -1.31 16.69
C PRO A 15 -2.97 -0.06 16.60
N SER A 16 -3.47 1.07 17.08
CA SER A 16 -2.61 2.23 17.32
C SER A 16 -1.70 1.99 18.53
N SER A 17 -0.68 2.84 18.71
CA SER A 17 0.21 2.83 19.88
C SER A 17 -0.53 3.01 21.22
N ASP A 18 -1.73 3.58 21.22
CA ASP A 18 -2.58 3.71 22.42
C ASP A 18 -3.32 2.42 22.81
N GLY A 19 -3.31 1.39 21.94
CA GLY A 19 -3.99 0.11 22.10
C GLY A 19 -5.53 0.15 22.02
N LYS A 20 -6.13 1.35 22.09
CA LYS A 20 -7.58 1.60 22.19
C LYS A 20 -8.21 1.87 20.83
N SER A 21 -7.50 2.56 19.96
CA SER A 21 -7.95 2.91 18.62
C SER A 21 -7.33 1.99 17.57
N ASN A 22 -7.97 1.95 16.39
CA ASN A 22 -7.41 1.29 15.21
C ASN A 22 -7.00 2.37 14.21
N VAL A 23 -5.84 2.17 13.60
CA VAL A 23 -5.34 2.99 12.49
C VAL A 23 -5.48 2.17 11.22
N LEU A 24 -6.00 2.81 10.17
CA LEU A 24 -5.98 2.23 8.84
C LEU A 24 -4.56 2.35 8.28
N CYS A 25 -4.02 1.25 7.82
CA CYS A 25 -2.67 1.15 7.30
C CYS A 25 -2.69 0.63 5.86
N ILE A 26 -1.77 1.09 5.04
CA ILE A 26 -1.42 0.47 3.76
C ILE A 26 -0.18 -0.39 4.02
N THR A 27 -0.29 -1.70 3.88
CA THR A 27 0.76 -2.63 4.31
C THR A 27 1.68 -3.05 3.18
N SER A 28 1.19 -3.08 1.95
CA SER A 28 1.96 -3.45 0.78
C SER A 28 1.34 -2.92 -0.51
N ILE A 29 2.15 -2.88 -1.55
CA ILE A 29 1.74 -2.69 -2.94
C ILE A 29 2.03 -3.98 -3.71
N THR A 30 1.12 -4.40 -4.57
CA THR A 30 1.35 -5.45 -5.57
C THR A 30 1.23 -4.84 -6.96
N THR A 31 2.24 -5.06 -7.79
CA THR A 31 2.30 -4.61 -9.19
C THR A 31 1.44 -5.49 -10.09
N GLN A 32 1.27 -5.10 -11.36
CA GLN A 32 0.50 -5.90 -12.33
C GLN A 32 1.16 -7.22 -12.72
N ASP A 33 2.47 -7.35 -12.49
CA ASP A 33 3.25 -8.59 -12.65
C ASP A 33 3.37 -9.38 -11.33
N ASP A 34 2.44 -9.15 -10.38
CA ASP A 34 2.30 -9.87 -9.11
C ASP A 34 3.50 -9.75 -8.14
N LYS A 35 4.44 -8.83 -8.39
CA LYS A 35 5.49 -8.51 -7.41
C LYS A 35 4.92 -7.69 -6.27
N THR A 36 5.17 -8.11 -5.04
CA THR A 36 4.63 -7.46 -3.84
C THR A 36 5.74 -6.79 -3.07
N PHE A 37 5.53 -5.52 -2.68
CA PHE A 37 6.47 -4.69 -1.96
C PHE A 37 5.88 -4.28 -0.61
N ASN A 38 6.61 -4.48 0.47
CA ASN A 38 6.13 -4.17 1.81
C ASN A 38 6.50 -2.74 2.22
N PHE A 39 5.58 -2.06 2.90
CA PHE A 39 5.93 -0.82 3.58
C PHE A 39 6.57 -1.11 4.95
N PRO A 40 7.66 -0.40 5.32
CA PRO A 40 8.14 -0.32 6.70
C PRO A 40 7.01 0.11 7.65
N VAL A 41 7.00 -0.41 8.88
CA VAL A 41 5.87 -0.25 9.83
C VAL A 41 5.55 1.23 10.09
N GLU A 42 6.57 2.06 10.17
CA GLU A 42 6.51 3.50 10.37
C GLU A 42 5.90 4.27 9.19
N LEU A 43 5.94 3.70 7.98
CA LEU A 43 5.40 4.30 6.77
C LEU A 43 3.98 3.82 6.43
N GLN A 44 3.50 2.76 7.08
CA GLN A 44 2.21 2.15 6.79
C GLN A 44 0.95 2.99 7.12
N PRO A 45 0.92 3.91 8.11
CA PRO A 45 -0.30 4.65 8.41
C PRO A 45 -0.88 5.37 7.18
N ALA A 46 -2.18 5.15 6.89
CA ALA A 46 -2.85 5.69 5.70
C ALA A 46 -2.73 7.21 5.57
N ILE A 47 -2.65 7.91 6.71
CA ILE A 47 -2.48 9.37 6.78
C ILE A 47 -1.19 9.89 6.11
N LEU A 48 -0.18 9.03 5.95
CA LEU A 48 1.05 9.37 5.24
C LEU A 48 0.85 9.30 3.71
N HIS A 49 -0.11 8.51 3.26
CA HIS A 49 -0.38 8.24 1.84
C HIS A 49 -1.44 9.19 1.27
N LYS A 50 -1.13 10.50 1.30
CA LYS A 50 -2.08 11.58 0.97
C LYS A 50 -2.76 11.41 -0.38
N GLU A 51 -2.03 10.97 -1.40
CA GLU A 51 -2.58 10.77 -2.74
C GLU A 51 -3.60 9.64 -2.80
N ILE A 52 -3.42 8.61 -1.98
CA ILE A 52 -4.38 7.51 -1.86
C ILE A 52 -5.62 7.96 -1.10
N GLU A 53 -5.49 8.77 -0.04
CA GLU A 53 -6.62 9.27 0.75
C GLU A 53 -7.62 10.09 -0.09
N LYS A 54 -7.14 10.75 -1.15
CA LYS A 54 -7.97 11.53 -2.09
C LYS A 54 -8.87 10.65 -2.95
N THR A 55 -8.58 9.37 -3.09
CA THR A 55 -9.29 8.48 -4.02
C THR A 55 -10.67 8.04 -3.51
N GLU A 56 -11.62 7.86 -4.43
CA GLU A 56 -12.93 7.25 -4.09
C GLU A 56 -12.79 5.80 -3.62
N VAL A 57 -11.76 5.09 -4.09
CA VAL A 57 -11.44 3.73 -3.65
C VAL A 57 -11.11 3.72 -2.16
N PHE A 58 -10.29 4.67 -1.68
CA PHE A 58 -9.95 4.78 -0.27
C PHE A 58 -11.18 4.99 0.62
N LYS A 59 -12.12 5.87 0.22
CA LYS A 59 -13.38 6.08 0.95
C LYS A 59 -14.17 4.77 1.10
N LYS A 60 -14.25 3.97 0.03
CA LYS A 60 -14.91 2.65 0.05
C LYS A 60 -14.19 1.66 0.95
N VAL A 61 -12.86 1.60 0.91
CA VAL A 61 -12.05 0.74 1.78
C VAL A 61 -12.24 1.09 3.25
N LYS A 62 -12.17 2.39 3.59
CA LYS A 62 -12.37 2.88 4.96
C LYS A 62 -13.74 2.47 5.52
N ASN A 63 -14.79 2.46 4.68
CA ASN A 63 -16.12 2.01 5.07
C ASN A 63 -16.23 0.46 5.19
N ALA A 64 -15.42 -0.27 4.42
CA ALA A 64 -15.44 -1.73 4.37
C ALA A 64 -14.65 -2.38 5.52
N ILE A 65 -13.54 -1.78 5.95
CA ILE A 65 -12.70 -2.27 7.06
C ILE A 65 -13.26 -1.73 8.38
N LYS A 66 -13.96 -2.59 9.13
CA LYS A 66 -14.64 -2.20 10.38
C LYS A 66 -14.02 -2.81 11.64
N LYS A 67 -13.28 -3.91 11.50
CA LYS A 67 -12.67 -4.63 12.62
C LYS A 67 -11.16 -4.66 12.49
N ARG A 68 -10.47 -4.75 13.63
CA ARG A 68 -9.01 -4.95 13.70
C ARG A 68 -8.63 -6.19 12.89
N TYR A 69 -7.48 -6.11 12.21
CA TYR A 69 -6.91 -7.15 11.36
C TYR A 69 -7.71 -7.50 10.09
N GLN A 70 -8.85 -6.84 9.83
CA GLN A 70 -9.47 -6.97 8.52
C GLN A 70 -8.59 -6.32 7.46
N THR A 71 -8.37 -7.05 6.37
CA THR A 71 -7.59 -6.59 5.22
C THR A 71 -8.45 -6.47 3.97
N ARG A 72 -8.05 -5.58 3.05
CA ARG A 72 -8.63 -5.45 1.72
C ARG A 72 -7.53 -5.11 0.72
N LYS A 73 -7.51 -5.84 -0.40
CA LYS A 73 -6.68 -5.53 -1.56
C LYS A 73 -7.54 -4.85 -2.60
N VAL A 74 -7.11 -3.70 -3.12
CA VAL A 74 -7.85 -2.96 -4.14
C VAL A 74 -6.90 -2.39 -5.19
N TRP A 75 -7.31 -2.44 -6.44
CA TRP A 75 -6.61 -1.80 -7.54
C TRP A 75 -6.95 -0.31 -7.58
N ILE A 76 -5.92 0.53 -7.70
CA ILE A 76 -6.04 1.98 -7.88
C ILE A 76 -5.28 2.33 -9.16
N ASN A 77 -5.95 3.05 -10.06
CA ASN A 77 -5.33 3.54 -11.29
C ASN A 77 -4.26 4.57 -10.97
N MET A 78 -3.14 4.53 -11.69
CA MET A 78 -2.07 5.49 -11.49
C MET A 78 -2.44 6.84 -12.12
N THR A 79 -2.59 7.85 -11.28
CA THR A 79 -2.44 9.25 -11.69
C THR A 79 -0.95 9.61 -11.66
N GLN A 80 -0.56 10.73 -12.28
CA GLN A 80 0.82 11.21 -12.21
C GLN A 80 1.28 11.39 -10.75
N GLU A 81 0.42 11.96 -9.88
CA GLU A 81 0.73 12.16 -8.46
C GLU A 81 0.97 10.83 -7.72
N ILE A 82 0.18 9.79 -8.02
CA ILE A 82 0.38 8.44 -7.46
C ILE A 82 1.66 7.83 -8.02
N GLN A 83 1.93 7.98 -9.32
CA GLN A 83 3.14 7.47 -9.95
C GLN A 83 4.40 8.03 -9.27
N ASP A 84 4.51 9.36 -9.19
CA ASP A 84 5.67 10.04 -8.63
C ASP A 84 5.87 9.71 -7.13
N THR A 85 4.78 9.37 -6.42
CA THR A 85 4.83 9.00 -5.00
C THR A 85 5.39 7.59 -4.78
N TYR A 86 5.08 6.64 -5.68
CA TYR A 86 5.31 5.21 -5.43
C TYR A 86 6.33 4.56 -6.37
N ILE A 87 6.74 5.24 -7.43
CA ILE A 87 7.69 4.75 -8.42
C ILE A 87 8.73 5.84 -8.67
N ASP A 88 10.02 5.52 -8.55
CA ASP A 88 11.10 6.45 -8.87
C ASP A 88 11.34 6.57 -10.38
N ASP A 89 12.19 7.50 -10.79
CA ASP A 89 12.53 7.71 -12.21
C ASP A 89 13.20 6.48 -12.88
N ASN A 90 13.71 5.53 -12.08
CA ASN A 90 14.34 4.30 -12.53
C ASN A 90 13.38 3.10 -12.55
N GLY A 91 12.11 3.29 -12.13
CA GLY A 91 11.11 2.22 -12.05
C GLY A 91 11.15 1.40 -10.76
N ASN A 92 11.89 1.82 -9.73
CA ASN A 92 11.89 1.18 -8.42
C ASN A 92 10.64 1.57 -7.63
N MET A 93 10.11 0.64 -6.85
CA MET A 93 9.05 0.95 -5.90
C MET A 93 9.62 1.74 -4.73
N GLN A 94 9.06 2.92 -4.48
CA GLN A 94 9.52 3.85 -3.44
C GLN A 94 8.37 4.38 -2.58
N PHE A 95 8.71 5.03 -1.48
CA PHE A 95 7.81 5.94 -0.75
C PHE A 95 8.59 6.89 0.15
N GLY A 96 8.48 8.19 -0.09
CA GLY A 96 9.34 9.18 0.57
C GLY A 96 10.81 8.93 0.21
N ASP A 97 11.69 8.89 1.21
CA ASP A 97 13.13 8.65 1.02
C ASP A 97 13.52 7.15 1.05
N TYR A 98 12.54 6.24 0.89
CA TYR A 98 12.74 4.81 1.04
C TYR A 98 12.45 4.05 -0.26
N ILE A 99 13.34 3.12 -0.62
CA ILE A 99 13.07 2.06 -1.58
C ILE A 99 12.37 0.91 -0.84
N LEU A 100 11.27 0.42 -1.40
CA LEU A 100 10.47 -0.64 -0.79
C LEU A 100 11.10 -2.02 -1.03
N GLU A 101 11.04 -2.87 -0.03
CA GLU A 101 11.53 -4.25 -0.12
C GLU A 101 10.51 -5.14 -0.85
N GLU A 102 10.94 -5.78 -1.93
CA GLU A 102 10.17 -6.84 -2.58
C GLU A 102 10.07 -8.06 -1.66
N ARG A 103 8.84 -8.50 -1.39
CA ARG A 103 8.56 -9.74 -0.70
C ARG A 103 8.94 -10.89 -1.64
N THR A 104 10.13 -11.43 -1.45
CA THR A 104 10.48 -12.73 -2.01
C THR A 104 9.67 -13.78 -1.25
N GLU A 105 8.75 -14.48 -1.94
CA GLU A 105 8.17 -15.69 -1.36
C GLU A 105 9.32 -16.66 -1.12
N THR A 106 9.71 -16.83 0.13
CA THR A 106 10.47 -18.01 0.51
C THR A 106 9.49 -19.16 0.34
N LYS A 107 9.50 -19.83 -0.82
CA LYS A 107 8.95 -21.17 -0.92
C LYS A 107 9.72 -21.99 0.10
N GLU A 108 9.18 -22.16 1.30
CA GLU A 108 9.54 -23.30 2.12
C GLU A 108 9.17 -24.52 1.26
N LEU A 109 10.20 -25.18 0.75
CA LEU A 109 10.08 -26.48 0.10
C LEU A 109 9.62 -27.44 1.19
N GLU A 110 8.31 -27.73 1.23
CA GLU A 110 7.77 -28.91 1.92
C GLU A 110 8.13 -30.20 1.17
#